data_AF-A0A4Z1HDF1-F1
#
_entry.id   AF-A0A4Z1HDF1-F1
#
_cell.length_a   1.000
_cell.length_b   1.000
_cell.length_c   1.000
_cell.angle_alpha   90.00
_cell.angle_beta   90.00
_cell.angle_gamma   90.00
#
_symmetry.space_group_name_H-M   'P 1'
#
loop_
_entity.id
_entity.type
_entity.pdbx_description
1 polymer ?
#
loop_
_entity_poly.entity_id
_entity_poly.type
_entity_poly.pdbx_seq_one_letter_code
_entity_poly.pdbx_strand_id
1 'polypeptide(L)'
;MLVLGSKVTTPSDIRSQLLSYSPGVLPEPMRELPELLRWAKHRNCSDPRDKIYGVLGLVSPSIANGITCNYSIPVAEVYKSAVLSHVTVMKRLHLLQHSQLIQRFEDGPSWVPNWSFEDKSIMIGICLGGYAAGSSSAVTEYQAPTTFEVTGVCCTRVTSVKTKCSGNAREIFQAIREWEPEGLGSRDYIAGGSLIDAFLETIYQGRTKERYPGLRIPPSWELRGSYLKAVDKDNKNQNAILSYVYGLSFGPTAFITTEEGYMGIGPLGVEEGDYVCVLLGTELPMVLRPTPSGDFLVVGSYFIHGLMDGEALLGPIPSLWKIELYRRKDSGYSTHFVKPNEKTLDDPRLPLLPYEWAEVNRDDGPWPIGKYYFQNIVTGETMDSDPMMLPEALMKRGIKLRKFRLI
;
A
#
# COMPACT_ATOMS: atom_id res chain seq x y z
N MET A 1 10.58 -26.61 5.23
CA MET A 1 11.14 -25.52 6.06
C MET A 1 12.59 -25.90 6.37
N LEU A 2 13.55 -25.34 5.62
CA LEU A 2 14.97 -25.52 5.90
C LEU A 2 15.42 -24.29 6.68
N VAL A 3 15.32 -24.35 8.01
CA VAL A 3 16.04 -23.44 8.88
C VAL A 3 17.49 -23.89 8.80
N LEU A 4 18.32 -23.19 8.04
CA LEU A 4 19.77 -23.35 8.12
C LEU A 4 20.20 -22.74 9.45
N GLY A 5 20.01 -23.53 10.51
CA GLY A 5 20.64 -23.29 11.80
C GLY A 5 22.13 -23.17 11.60
N SER A 6 22.69 -22.13 12.19
CA SER A 6 24.11 -21.83 12.33
C SER A 6 24.96 -23.10 12.54
N LYS A 7 25.55 -23.63 11.47
CA LYS A 7 26.76 -24.44 11.55
C LYS A 7 27.85 -23.79 10.69
N VAL A 8 28.83 -23.25 11.40
CA VAL A 8 30.01 -22.54 10.89
C VAL A 8 31.00 -23.55 10.31
N THR A 9 30.72 -24.11 9.13
CA THR A 9 31.71 -24.94 8.38
C THR A 9 31.53 -24.91 6.86
N THR A 10 30.62 -24.10 6.29
CA THR A 10 30.44 -24.05 4.82
C THR A 10 31.53 -23.20 4.16
N PRO A 11 32.28 -23.73 3.17
CA PRO A 11 33.25 -22.98 2.36
C PRO A 11 32.65 -21.72 1.73
N SER A 12 33.45 -20.65 1.60
CA SER A 12 33.00 -19.32 1.16
C SER A 12 32.53 -19.28 -0.30
N ASP A 13 33.09 -20.13 -1.14
CA ASP A 13 32.70 -20.36 -2.54
C ASP A 13 31.31 -21.01 -2.65
N ILE A 14 31.04 -22.03 -1.82
CA ILE A 14 29.73 -22.70 -1.74
C ILE A 14 28.68 -21.75 -1.15
N ARG A 15 29.02 -20.93 -0.14
CA ARG A 15 28.12 -19.90 0.41
C ARG A 15 27.71 -18.88 -0.64
N SER A 16 28.65 -18.43 -1.47
CA SER A 16 28.39 -17.46 -2.54
C SER A 16 27.53 -18.05 -3.66
N GLN A 17 27.71 -19.34 -3.98
CA GLN A 17 26.87 -20.07 -4.93
C GLN A 17 25.48 -20.41 -4.37
N LEU A 18 25.36 -20.71 -3.07
CA LEU A 18 24.06 -20.95 -2.43
C LEU A 18 23.22 -19.67 -2.35
N LEU A 19 23.84 -18.51 -2.14
CA LEU A 19 23.16 -17.20 -2.17
C LEU A 19 22.67 -16.83 -3.57
N SER A 20 23.35 -17.27 -4.65
CA SER A 20 22.90 -17.02 -6.03
C SER A 20 21.81 -17.98 -6.51
N TYR A 21 21.59 -19.11 -5.81
CA TYR A 21 20.63 -20.16 -6.17
C TYR A 21 19.43 -20.32 -5.22
N SER A 22 19.24 -19.46 -4.22
CA SER A 22 18.22 -19.70 -3.19
C SER A 22 16.91 -18.94 -3.40
N PRO A 23 15.82 -19.61 -3.85
CA PRO A 23 14.45 -19.19 -3.52
C PRO A 23 14.10 -19.40 -2.03
N GLY A 24 15.07 -19.77 -1.16
CA GLY A 24 14.90 -20.03 0.26
C GLY A 24 15.67 -19.09 1.21
N VAL A 25 16.59 -18.26 0.73
CA VAL A 25 17.14 -17.14 1.50
C VAL A 25 16.24 -15.96 1.18
N LEU A 26 15.51 -15.50 2.19
CA LEU A 26 14.68 -14.32 2.04
C LEU A 26 15.59 -13.17 1.64
N PRO A 27 15.37 -12.56 0.46
CA PRO A 27 16.15 -11.38 0.08
C PRO A 27 15.95 -10.32 1.18
N GLU A 28 16.94 -9.47 1.45
CA GLU A 28 16.81 -8.30 2.34
C GLU A 28 15.42 -7.61 2.30
N PRO A 29 14.79 -7.46 1.10
CA PRO A 29 13.40 -7.07 0.94
C PRO A 29 12.35 -7.72 1.82
N MET A 30 12.46 -9.03 1.97
CA MET A 30 11.55 -9.86 2.74
C MET A 30 11.99 -9.94 4.20
N ARG A 31 12.75 -8.96 4.70
CA ARG A 31 13.05 -8.83 6.13
C ARG A 31 12.24 -7.72 6.81
N GLU A 32 11.51 -6.92 6.03
CA GLU A 32 10.49 -6.05 6.58
C GLU A 32 9.24 -6.85 6.96
N LEU A 33 8.64 -6.51 8.10
CA LEU A 33 7.53 -7.25 8.66
C LEU A 33 6.30 -7.34 7.72
N PRO A 34 5.87 -6.27 7.00
CA PRO A 34 4.72 -6.38 6.07
C PRO A 34 4.92 -7.43 4.97
N GLU A 35 6.10 -7.47 4.35
CA GLU A 35 6.44 -8.44 3.30
C GLU A 35 6.51 -9.87 3.84
N LEU A 36 7.11 -10.04 5.03
CA LEU A 36 7.14 -11.32 5.72
C LEU A 36 5.75 -11.83 6.06
N LEU A 37 4.88 -10.97 6.57
CA LEU A 37 3.53 -11.36 6.94
C LEU A 37 2.65 -11.63 5.72
N ARG A 38 2.88 -10.94 4.60
CA ARG A 38 2.26 -11.31 3.31
C ARG A 38 2.67 -12.71 2.91
N TRP A 39 3.96 -13.04 2.99
CA TRP A 39 4.45 -14.38 2.69
C TRP A 39 3.94 -15.44 3.67
N ALA A 40 3.97 -15.16 4.99
CA ALA A 40 3.57 -16.06 6.05
C ALA A 40 2.05 -16.34 6.06
N LYS A 41 1.23 -15.36 5.64
CA LYS A 41 -0.23 -15.53 5.47
C LYS A 41 -0.57 -16.75 4.61
N HIS A 42 0.24 -17.06 3.59
CA HIS A 42 0.05 -18.20 2.68
C HIS A 42 0.72 -19.52 3.11
N ARG A 43 1.25 -19.60 4.35
CA ARG A 43 1.90 -20.82 4.88
C ARG A 43 1.02 -21.52 5.90
N ASN A 44 0.82 -22.82 5.80
CA ASN A 44 0.07 -23.54 6.82
C ASN A 44 0.82 -23.54 8.16
N CYS A 45 0.08 -23.35 9.25
CA CYS A 45 0.57 -23.46 10.62
C CYS A 45 -0.49 -24.15 11.48
N SER A 46 -0.06 -24.88 12.51
CA SER A 46 -0.98 -25.58 13.42
C SER A 46 -1.59 -24.62 14.45
N ASP A 47 -0.81 -23.68 14.96
CA ASP A 47 -1.29 -22.57 15.80
C ASP A 47 -1.28 -21.27 14.98
N PRO A 48 -2.39 -20.52 14.90
CA PRO A 48 -2.41 -19.26 14.15
C PRO A 48 -1.44 -18.18 14.64
N ARG A 49 -0.97 -18.26 15.90
CA ARG A 49 0.05 -17.35 16.45
C ARG A 49 1.40 -17.51 15.76
N ASP A 50 1.68 -18.67 15.19
CA ASP A 50 2.92 -18.97 14.45
C ASP A 50 3.06 -18.16 13.17
N LYS A 51 1.98 -17.54 12.68
CA LYS A 51 2.05 -16.53 11.62
C LYS A 51 2.96 -15.37 12.00
N ILE A 52 2.98 -15.01 13.30
CA ILE A 52 3.86 -13.97 13.85
C ILE A 52 5.12 -14.61 14.42
N TYR A 53 4.98 -15.57 15.34
CA TYR A 53 6.14 -16.13 16.05
C TYR A 53 7.13 -16.82 15.11
N GLY A 54 6.65 -17.44 14.04
CA GLY A 54 7.50 -18.09 13.03
C GLY A 54 8.37 -17.14 12.22
N VAL A 55 8.07 -15.83 12.20
CA VAL A 55 8.86 -14.82 11.45
C VAL A 55 9.69 -13.89 12.34
N LEU A 56 9.59 -13.99 13.68
CA LEU A 56 10.32 -13.09 14.58
C LEU A 56 11.84 -13.19 14.44
N GLY A 57 12.37 -14.38 14.12
CA GLY A 57 13.80 -14.57 13.84
C GLY A 57 14.29 -14.00 12.51
N LEU A 58 13.39 -13.43 11.69
CA LEU A 58 13.67 -12.91 10.35
C LEU A 58 13.52 -11.39 10.26
N VAL A 59 13.01 -10.74 11.30
CA VAL A 59 12.89 -9.28 11.41
C VAL A 59 13.98 -8.70 12.31
N SER A 60 14.15 -7.38 12.24
CA SER A 60 15.07 -6.67 13.14
C SER A 60 14.75 -6.91 14.62
N PRO A 61 15.78 -7.02 15.48
CA PRO A 61 15.62 -7.14 16.92
C PRO A 61 14.73 -6.05 17.54
N SER A 62 14.76 -4.81 17.03
CA SER A 62 13.93 -3.72 17.56
C SER A 62 12.43 -4.01 17.44
N ILE A 63 12.00 -4.65 16.35
CA ILE A 63 10.62 -5.08 16.15
C ILE A 63 10.34 -6.35 16.96
N ALA A 64 11.26 -7.33 16.91
CA ALA A 64 11.06 -8.62 17.58
C ALA A 64 10.92 -8.47 19.11
N ASN A 65 11.73 -7.60 19.73
CA ASN A 65 11.72 -7.38 21.17
C ASN A 65 10.40 -6.77 21.70
N GLY A 66 9.62 -6.12 20.83
CA GLY A 66 8.28 -5.63 21.17
C GLY A 66 7.20 -6.71 21.22
N ILE A 67 7.53 -7.97 20.89
CA ILE A 67 6.58 -9.07 20.77
C ILE A 67 7.05 -10.24 21.65
N THR A 68 6.27 -10.57 22.68
CA THR A 68 6.58 -11.72 23.56
C THR A 68 5.90 -12.98 23.06
N CYS A 69 6.67 -14.06 22.86
CA CYS A 69 6.13 -15.38 22.52
C CYS A 69 5.34 -15.97 23.70
N ASN A 70 4.00 -15.83 23.64
CA ASN A 70 3.08 -16.36 24.64
C ASN A 70 1.90 -17.05 23.94
N TYR A 71 1.76 -18.38 24.12
CA TYR A 71 0.68 -19.17 23.52
C TYR A 71 -0.60 -19.17 24.37
N SER A 72 -0.57 -18.59 25.58
CA SER A 72 -1.73 -18.51 26.47
C SER A 72 -2.62 -17.29 26.20
N ILE A 73 -2.19 -16.32 25.38
CA ILE A 73 -2.99 -15.14 25.02
C ILE A 73 -3.77 -15.34 23.71
N PRO A 74 -4.89 -14.62 23.49
CA PRO A 74 -5.66 -14.71 22.25
C PRO A 74 -4.84 -14.36 20.99
N VAL A 75 -5.17 -14.97 19.85
CA VAL A 75 -4.49 -14.71 18.56
C VAL A 75 -4.52 -13.22 18.19
N ALA A 76 -5.66 -12.56 18.38
CA ALA A 76 -5.83 -11.13 18.12
C ALA A 76 -4.84 -10.25 18.91
N GLU A 77 -4.51 -10.63 20.16
CA GLU A 77 -3.54 -9.89 20.97
C GLU A 77 -2.10 -10.04 20.47
N VAL A 78 -1.74 -11.23 19.97
CA VAL A 78 -0.44 -11.46 19.30
C VAL A 78 -0.34 -10.61 18.04
N TYR A 79 -1.40 -10.58 17.24
CA TYR A 79 -1.44 -9.83 15.98
C TYR A 79 -1.41 -8.32 16.22
N LYS A 80 -2.14 -7.84 17.24
CA LYS A 80 -2.10 -6.46 17.72
C LYS A 80 -0.70 -6.04 18.15
N SER A 81 -0.01 -6.90 18.91
CA SER A 81 1.38 -6.65 19.35
C SER A 81 2.34 -6.49 18.16
N ALA A 82 2.14 -7.26 17.09
CA ALA A 82 2.93 -7.11 15.86
C ALA A 82 2.71 -5.75 15.18
N VAL A 83 1.46 -5.27 15.11
CA VAL A 83 1.14 -3.94 14.57
C VAL A 83 1.78 -2.84 15.41
N LEU A 84 1.56 -2.87 16.73
CA LEU A 84 2.06 -1.84 17.64
C LEU A 84 3.60 -1.79 17.66
N SER A 85 4.27 -2.95 17.65
CA SER A 85 5.74 -3.01 17.57
C SER A 85 6.25 -2.40 16.26
N HIS A 86 5.64 -2.75 15.13
CA HIS A 86 6.01 -2.19 13.82
C HIS A 86 5.84 -0.67 13.76
N VAL A 87 4.68 -0.16 14.17
CA VAL A 87 4.40 1.30 14.17
C VAL A 87 5.37 2.02 15.10
N THR A 88 5.66 1.45 16.28
CA THR A 88 6.56 2.08 17.26
C THR A 88 7.96 2.26 16.70
N VAL A 89 8.50 1.23 16.04
CA VAL A 89 9.88 1.19 15.52
C VAL A 89 10.01 1.88 14.18
N MET A 90 9.11 1.61 13.23
CA MET A 90 9.22 2.09 11.85
C MET A 90 8.56 3.45 11.65
N LYS A 91 7.66 3.87 12.55
CA LYS A 91 6.79 5.03 12.35
C LYS A 91 6.02 4.95 11.02
N ARG A 92 5.58 3.74 10.65
CA ARG A 92 4.79 3.46 9.44
C ARG A 92 3.53 2.69 9.75
N LEU A 93 2.48 2.93 8.95
CA LEU A 93 1.19 2.25 9.02
C LEU A 93 1.05 1.14 7.97
N HIS A 94 2.16 0.63 7.42
CA HIS A 94 2.15 -0.30 6.29
C HIS A 94 1.32 -1.56 6.56
N LEU A 95 1.29 -2.05 7.80
CA LEU A 95 0.51 -3.24 8.17
C LEU A 95 -1.01 -3.03 8.08
N LEU A 96 -1.52 -1.80 8.10
CA LEU A 96 -2.96 -1.55 7.93
C LEU A 96 -3.48 -2.00 6.55
N GLN A 97 -2.60 -2.08 5.53
CA GLN A 97 -2.98 -2.61 4.22
C GLN A 97 -3.35 -4.10 4.25
N HIS A 98 -3.00 -4.81 5.33
CA HIS A 98 -3.42 -6.21 5.53
C HIS A 98 -4.81 -6.32 6.18
N SER A 99 -5.35 -5.23 6.72
CA SER A 99 -6.65 -5.22 7.37
C SER A 99 -7.76 -5.22 6.32
N GLN A 100 -8.71 -6.14 6.48
CA GLN A 100 -9.95 -6.19 5.73
C GLN A 100 -11.09 -6.39 6.71
N LEU A 101 -12.07 -5.49 6.70
CA LEU A 101 -13.16 -5.52 7.67
C LEU A 101 -13.92 -6.84 7.65
N ILE A 102 -14.08 -7.45 6.47
CA ILE A 102 -14.74 -8.75 6.29
C ILE A 102 -13.96 -9.94 6.88
N GLN A 103 -12.67 -9.77 7.21
CA GLN A 103 -11.81 -10.80 7.79
C GLN A 103 -11.42 -10.49 9.25
N ARG A 104 -12.03 -9.48 9.87
CA ARG A 104 -11.68 -9.07 11.24
C ARG A 104 -11.97 -10.17 12.26
N PHE A 105 -11.33 -10.07 13.42
CA PHE A 105 -11.76 -10.82 14.61
C PHE A 105 -13.09 -10.26 15.12
N GLU A 106 -14.01 -11.13 15.58
CA GLU A 106 -15.35 -10.73 16.02
C GLU A 106 -15.30 -9.67 17.15
N ASP A 107 -14.47 -9.89 18.16
CA ASP A 107 -14.29 -8.99 19.31
C ASP A 107 -13.01 -8.14 19.23
N GLY A 108 -12.33 -8.16 18.09
CA GLY A 108 -11.04 -7.49 17.91
C GLY A 108 -11.15 -6.16 17.15
N PRO A 109 -10.12 -5.30 17.26
CA PRO A 109 -10.13 -4.03 16.54
C PRO A 109 -10.02 -4.23 15.04
N SER A 110 -10.74 -3.43 14.26
CA SER A 110 -10.72 -3.51 12.79
C SER A 110 -9.36 -3.19 12.18
N TRP A 111 -8.54 -2.40 12.87
CA TRP A 111 -7.19 -2.04 12.45
C TRP A 111 -6.16 -3.16 12.70
N VAL A 112 -6.52 -4.24 13.42
CA VAL A 112 -5.65 -5.41 13.61
C VAL A 112 -5.89 -6.41 12.46
N PRO A 113 -4.90 -6.62 11.56
CA PRO A 113 -5.07 -7.57 10.49
C PRO A 113 -5.23 -9.00 11.00
N ASN A 114 -6.04 -9.80 10.31
CA ASN A 114 -6.15 -11.22 10.58
C ASN A 114 -5.36 -12.05 9.56
N TRP A 115 -4.12 -12.41 9.92
CA TRP A 115 -3.25 -13.26 9.10
C TRP A 115 -3.58 -14.75 9.14
N SER A 116 -4.63 -15.17 9.85
CA SER A 116 -5.09 -16.56 9.88
C SER A 116 -5.91 -16.94 8.64
N PHE A 117 -6.47 -15.96 7.92
CA PHE A 117 -7.22 -16.19 6.69
C PHE A 117 -6.32 -16.12 5.45
N GLU A 118 -6.67 -16.88 4.42
CA GLU A 118 -6.08 -16.67 3.09
C GLU A 118 -6.77 -15.51 2.38
N ASP A 119 -5.98 -14.66 1.75
CA ASP A 119 -6.47 -13.58 0.91
C ASP A 119 -5.81 -13.66 -0.46
N LYS A 120 -6.62 -13.67 -1.51
CA LYS A 120 -6.15 -13.72 -2.90
C LYS A 120 -6.02 -12.32 -3.51
N SER A 121 -6.28 -11.26 -2.76
CA SER A 121 -6.06 -9.89 -3.19
C SER A 121 -4.58 -9.61 -3.44
N ILE A 122 -4.30 -8.77 -4.42
CA ILE A 122 -2.95 -8.25 -4.61
C ILE A 122 -2.75 -7.16 -3.56
N MET A 123 -1.77 -7.33 -2.67
CA MET A 123 -1.37 -6.28 -1.74
C MET A 123 -0.65 -5.17 -2.50
N ILE A 124 -1.42 -4.19 -3.00
CA ILE A 124 -0.96 -3.17 -3.95
C ILE A 124 0.29 -2.44 -3.43
N GLY A 125 0.30 -1.95 -2.19
CA GLY A 125 1.41 -1.16 -1.63
C GLY A 125 2.71 -1.96 -1.64
N ILE A 126 2.63 -3.18 -1.11
CA ILE A 126 3.74 -4.14 -1.11
C ILE A 126 4.18 -4.56 -2.54
N CYS A 127 3.22 -4.96 -3.38
CA CYS A 127 3.52 -5.63 -4.65
C CYS A 127 3.80 -4.64 -5.80
N LEU A 128 3.27 -3.43 -5.73
CA LEU A 128 3.28 -2.41 -6.78
C LEU A 128 3.84 -1.07 -6.29
N GLY A 129 4.20 -0.95 -5.01
CA GLY A 129 4.62 0.31 -4.40
C GLY A 129 3.42 1.20 -4.07
N GLY A 130 3.63 2.14 -3.16
CA GLY A 130 2.65 3.18 -2.84
C GLY A 130 3.33 4.41 -2.26
N TYR A 131 2.82 5.58 -2.61
CA TYR A 131 3.35 6.88 -2.16
C TYR A 131 2.21 7.81 -1.73
N ALA A 132 1.08 7.25 -1.30
CA ALA A 132 -0.14 8.01 -1.02
C ALA A 132 0.05 9.09 0.05
N ALA A 133 0.79 8.77 1.12
CA ALA A 133 1.12 9.72 2.18
C ALA A 133 2.51 10.39 1.99
N GLY A 134 3.10 10.28 0.81
CA GLY A 134 4.47 10.72 0.53
C GLY A 134 5.49 10.15 1.52
N SER A 135 6.55 10.92 1.80
CA SER A 135 7.57 10.54 2.79
C SER A 135 7.18 10.91 4.24
N SER A 136 5.89 10.86 4.61
CA SER A 136 5.44 11.21 5.97
C SER A 136 5.64 10.08 6.98
N SER A 137 6.04 10.43 8.20
CA SER A 137 5.99 9.52 9.35
C SER A 137 4.57 9.41 9.90
N ALA A 138 4.23 8.23 10.42
CA ALA A 138 2.97 8.01 11.11
C ALA A 138 2.93 8.80 12.43
N VAL A 139 1.80 9.47 12.68
CA VAL A 139 1.51 10.15 13.94
C VAL A 139 0.36 9.44 14.60
N THR A 140 0.68 8.73 15.68
CA THR A 140 -0.20 7.72 16.27
C THR A 140 -0.18 7.75 17.78
N GLU A 141 -1.32 7.44 18.39
CA GLU A 141 -1.46 7.23 19.83
C GLU A 141 -2.32 5.97 20.07
N TYR A 142 -1.80 5.02 20.83
CA TYR A 142 -2.56 3.81 21.19
C TYR A 142 -3.15 3.98 22.59
N GLN A 143 -4.46 3.85 22.69
CA GLN A 143 -5.23 3.89 23.94
C GLN A 143 -5.80 2.49 24.19
N ALA A 144 -5.21 1.80 25.16
CA ALA A 144 -5.63 0.46 25.53
C ALA A 144 -7.12 0.45 25.95
N PRO A 145 -7.87 -0.62 25.63
CA PRO A 145 -7.39 -1.88 25.05
C PRO A 145 -7.46 -1.98 23.51
N THR A 146 -8.15 -1.06 22.83
CA THR A 146 -8.55 -1.26 21.42
C THR A 146 -8.41 -0.02 20.54
N THR A 147 -8.32 1.18 21.10
CA THR A 147 -8.38 2.41 20.31
C THR A 147 -6.98 2.76 19.79
N PHE A 148 -6.87 2.94 18.48
CA PHE A 148 -5.64 3.37 17.83
C PHE A 148 -5.91 4.66 17.07
N GLU A 149 -5.47 5.78 17.64
CA GLU A 149 -5.61 7.09 17.03
C GLU A 149 -4.49 7.30 16.00
N VAL A 150 -4.86 7.75 14.81
CA VAL A 150 -3.97 8.04 13.69
C VAL A 150 -4.29 9.41 13.10
N THR A 151 -3.28 10.10 12.57
CA THR A 151 -3.47 11.42 11.93
C THR A 151 -3.42 11.31 10.41
N GLY A 152 -4.27 12.05 9.71
CA GLY A 152 -4.30 12.08 8.25
C GLY A 152 -5.25 13.13 7.68
N VAL A 153 -5.58 12.97 6.39
CA VAL A 153 -6.55 13.80 5.67
C VAL A 153 -7.74 12.94 5.26
N CYS A 154 -8.94 13.47 5.47
CA CYS A 154 -10.17 12.94 4.88
C CYS A 154 -10.30 13.50 3.47
N CYS A 155 -10.19 12.66 2.45
CA CYS A 155 -10.13 13.09 1.06
C CYS A 155 -11.51 13.21 0.43
N THR A 156 -12.36 12.20 0.64
CA THR A 156 -13.66 12.07 -0.04
C THR A 156 -14.53 11.02 0.66
N ARG A 157 -15.79 10.91 0.25
CA ARG A 157 -16.75 9.89 0.72
C ARG A 157 -17.23 9.01 -0.43
N VAL A 158 -17.37 7.71 -0.17
CA VAL A 158 -17.85 6.72 -1.13
C VAL A 158 -19.34 6.96 -1.42
N THR A 159 -19.71 7.01 -2.69
CA THR A 159 -21.09 7.26 -3.15
C THR A 159 -21.68 6.12 -3.96
N SER A 160 -20.85 5.22 -4.53
CA SER A 160 -21.36 4.00 -5.12
C SER A 160 -20.34 2.87 -5.00
N VAL A 161 -20.86 1.66 -4.79
CA VAL A 161 -20.07 0.44 -4.65
C VAL A 161 -20.57 -0.59 -5.65
N LYS A 162 -19.66 -1.14 -6.43
CA LYS A 162 -19.93 -2.24 -7.36
C LYS A 162 -18.93 -3.36 -7.13
N THR A 163 -19.39 -4.60 -7.03
CA THR A 163 -18.53 -5.72 -6.57
C THR A 163 -18.39 -6.82 -7.60
N LYS A 164 -17.27 -7.53 -7.53
CA LYS A 164 -17.04 -8.78 -8.28
C LYS A 164 -16.38 -9.80 -7.36
N CYS A 165 -16.92 -11.02 -7.30
CA CYS A 165 -16.43 -12.08 -6.40
C CYS A 165 -15.57 -13.14 -7.11
N SER A 166 -15.93 -13.54 -8.33
CA SER A 166 -15.22 -14.55 -9.14
C SER A 166 -15.82 -14.61 -10.55
N GLY A 167 -15.12 -15.26 -11.49
CA GLY A 167 -15.71 -15.58 -12.79
C GLY A 167 -14.73 -15.83 -13.93
N ASN A 168 -15.24 -16.36 -15.04
CA ASN A 168 -14.52 -16.50 -16.30
C ASN A 168 -14.37 -15.14 -17.01
N ALA A 169 -13.54 -15.07 -18.03
CA ALA A 169 -13.21 -13.84 -18.75
C ALA A 169 -14.43 -12.98 -19.20
N ARG A 170 -15.53 -13.62 -19.61
CA ARG A 170 -16.76 -12.92 -20.02
C ARG A 170 -17.47 -12.29 -18.82
N GLU A 171 -17.56 -13.01 -17.70
CA GLU A 171 -18.14 -12.49 -16.45
C GLU A 171 -17.31 -11.34 -15.89
N ILE A 172 -15.98 -11.45 -15.95
CA ILE A 172 -15.07 -10.34 -15.58
C ILE A 172 -15.35 -9.11 -16.43
N PHE A 173 -15.42 -9.29 -17.75
CA PHE A 173 -15.66 -8.18 -18.66
C PHE A 173 -17.03 -7.55 -18.45
N GLN A 174 -18.08 -8.36 -18.27
CA GLN A 174 -19.42 -7.86 -17.98
C GLN A 174 -19.48 -7.07 -16.67
N ALA A 175 -18.86 -7.56 -15.60
CA ALA A 175 -18.77 -6.82 -14.35
C ALA A 175 -18.08 -5.46 -14.54
N ILE A 176 -16.99 -5.42 -15.33
CA ILE A 176 -16.33 -4.17 -15.69
C ILE A 176 -17.25 -3.25 -16.50
N ARG A 177 -18.03 -3.77 -17.45
CA ARG A 177 -19.02 -2.99 -18.21
C ARG A 177 -20.04 -2.31 -17.29
N GLU A 178 -20.49 -3.02 -16.27
CA GLU A 178 -21.42 -2.50 -15.26
C GLU A 178 -20.78 -1.41 -14.39
N TRP A 179 -19.45 -1.36 -14.33
CA TRP A 179 -18.71 -0.34 -13.55
C TRP A 179 -18.52 0.97 -14.28
N GLU A 180 -18.77 1.02 -15.58
CA GLU A 180 -18.51 2.19 -16.44
C GLU A 180 -19.18 3.46 -15.88
N PRO A 181 -18.41 4.54 -15.67
CA PRO A 181 -18.98 5.83 -15.33
C PRO A 181 -19.67 6.46 -16.54
N GLU A 182 -20.65 7.32 -16.26
CA GLU A 182 -21.35 8.08 -17.29
C GLU A 182 -20.39 9.02 -18.04
N GLY A 183 -20.44 8.98 -19.38
CA GLY A 183 -19.59 9.81 -20.23
C GLY A 183 -18.14 9.33 -20.37
N LEU A 184 -17.88 8.03 -20.13
CA LEU A 184 -16.55 7.41 -20.17
C LEU A 184 -15.67 7.85 -21.37
N GLY A 185 -16.25 7.93 -22.57
CA GLY A 185 -15.50 8.25 -23.80
C GLY A 185 -15.34 9.73 -24.12
N SER A 186 -15.98 10.63 -23.37
CA SER A 186 -16.07 12.06 -23.72
C SER A 186 -15.67 13.02 -22.60
N ARG A 187 -15.62 12.56 -21.35
CA ARG A 187 -15.29 13.39 -20.19
C ARG A 187 -13.82 13.29 -19.81
N ASP A 188 -13.34 14.34 -19.18
CA ASP A 188 -12.07 14.35 -18.46
C ASP A 188 -12.25 13.83 -17.04
N TYR A 189 -11.20 13.21 -16.51
CA TYR A 189 -11.17 12.76 -15.12
C TYR A 189 -10.75 13.90 -14.19
N ILE A 190 -11.27 13.89 -12.96
CA ILE A 190 -11.09 14.98 -12.01
C ILE A 190 -9.62 15.20 -11.59
N ALA A 191 -8.80 14.16 -11.61
CA ALA A 191 -7.36 14.25 -11.31
C ALA A 191 -6.51 14.51 -12.56
N GLY A 192 -7.14 14.82 -13.69
CA GLY A 192 -6.50 15.05 -14.99
C GLY A 192 -6.54 13.83 -15.91
N GLY A 193 -6.35 14.09 -17.21
CA GLY A 193 -6.44 13.08 -18.25
C GLY A 193 -7.88 12.70 -18.61
N SER A 194 -8.03 11.74 -19.52
CA SER A 194 -9.36 11.30 -19.97
C SER A 194 -10.00 10.31 -19.00
N LEU A 195 -11.33 10.34 -18.86
CA LEU A 195 -12.07 9.44 -17.97
C LEU A 195 -11.87 7.96 -18.31
N ILE A 196 -11.75 7.63 -19.60
CA ILE A 196 -11.47 6.26 -20.04
C ILE A 196 -10.11 5.74 -19.58
N ASP A 197 -9.05 6.55 -19.63
CA ASP A 197 -7.74 6.10 -19.13
C ASP A 197 -7.77 5.94 -17.61
N ALA A 198 -8.34 6.90 -16.89
CA ALA A 198 -8.47 6.82 -15.43
C ALA A 198 -9.25 5.57 -15.00
N PHE A 199 -10.33 5.22 -15.71
CA PHE A 199 -11.12 4.03 -15.45
C PHE A 199 -10.30 2.75 -15.67
N LEU A 200 -9.60 2.67 -16.80
CA LEU A 200 -8.78 1.50 -17.13
C LEU A 200 -7.59 1.36 -16.19
N GLU A 201 -6.91 2.45 -15.85
CA GLU A 201 -5.83 2.47 -14.88
C GLU A 201 -6.31 2.09 -13.48
N THR A 202 -7.52 2.51 -13.09
CA THR A 202 -8.15 2.05 -11.84
C THR A 202 -8.33 0.54 -11.85
N ILE A 203 -8.94 -0.01 -12.90
CA ILE A 203 -9.15 -1.46 -13.03
C ILE A 203 -7.84 -2.23 -13.00
N TYR A 204 -6.79 -1.70 -13.64
CA TYR A 204 -5.46 -2.31 -13.65
C TYR A 204 -4.60 -1.97 -12.43
N GLN A 205 -5.12 -1.24 -11.44
CA GLN A 205 -4.38 -0.80 -10.25
C GLN A 205 -3.09 -0.05 -10.61
N GLY A 206 -3.15 0.79 -11.64
CA GLY A 206 -2.04 1.60 -12.15
C GLY A 206 -0.97 0.83 -12.91
N ARG A 207 -1.16 -0.46 -13.22
CA ARG A 207 -0.15 -1.31 -13.86
C ARG A 207 0.01 -1.03 -15.36
N THR A 208 0.60 0.13 -15.68
CA THR A 208 0.87 0.59 -17.04
C THR A 208 2.37 0.73 -17.29
N LYS A 209 2.79 0.61 -18.54
CA LYS A 209 4.20 0.73 -18.94
C LYS A 209 4.80 2.10 -18.57
N GLU A 210 3.97 3.13 -18.62
CA GLU A 210 4.26 4.51 -18.26
C GLU A 210 4.62 4.61 -16.77
N ARG A 211 3.83 3.97 -15.88
CA ARG A 211 4.11 3.94 -14.44
C ARG A 211 5.21 2.96 -14.06
N TYR A 212 5.36 1.83 -14.75
CA TYR A 212 6.40 0.82 -14.46
C TYR A 212 7.27 0.50 -15.68
N PRO A 213 8.22 1.38 -16.06
CA PRO A 213 9.04 1.19 -17.25
C PRO A 213 9.85 -0.11 -17.24
N GLY A 214 10.22 -0.61 -16.06
CA GLY A 214 10.99 -1.84 -15.88
C GLY A 214 10.19 -3.15 -16.02
N LEU A 215 8.86 -3.09 -16.05
CA LEU A 215 8.01 -4.28 -16.12
C LEU A 215 7.57 -4.60 -17.56
N ARG A 216 7.31 -5.87 -17.82
CA ARG A 216 6.67 -6.35 -19.06
C ARG A 216 5.16 -6.29 -18.91
N ILE A 217 4.60 -5.09 -18.98
CA ILE A 217 3.17 -4.80 -18.89
C ILE A 217 2.77 -3.86 -20.04
N PRO A 218 1.49 -3.87 -20.46
CA PRO A 218 1.03 -3.04 -21.57
C PRO A 218 1.05 -1.54 -21.22
N PRO A 219 1.30 -0.66 -22.20
CA PRO A 219 1.07 0.78 -22.06
C PRO A 219 -0.42 1.12 -22.03
N SER A 220 -0.78 2.31 -21.50
CA SER A 220 -2.19 2.73 -21.35
C SER A 220 -2.96 2.72 -22.68
N TRP A 221 -2.32 3.10 -23.79
CA TRP A 221 -2.97 3.09 -25.11
C TRP A 221 -3.33 1.67 -25.62
N GLU A 222 -2.54 0.65 -25.25
CA GLU A 222 -2.82 -0.74 -25.63
C GLU A 222 -3.99 -1.30 -24.80
N LEU A 223 -4.04 -0.94 -23.51
CA LEU A 223 -5.17 -1.26 -22.63
C LEU A 223 -6.47 -0.66 -23.19
N ARG A 224 -6.44 0.63 -23.54
CA ARG A 224 -7.58 1.33 -24.15
C ARG A 224 -8.01 0.68 -25.46
N GLY A 225 -7.05 0.40 -26.36
CA GLY A 225 -7.34 -0.25 -27.63
C GLY A 225 -7.95 -1.65 -27.45
N SER A 226 -7.47 -2.43 -26.49
CA SER A 226 -7.98 -3.77 -26.19
C SER A 226 -9.41 -3.73 -25.64
N TYR A 227 -9.68 -2.80 -24.72
CA TYR A 227 -11.00 -2.56 -24.17
C TYR A 227 -12.01 -2.13 -25.26
N LEU A 228 -11.67 -1.12 -26.06
CA LEU A 228 -12.55 -0.64 -27.15
C LEU A 228 -12.85 -1.73 -28.19
N LYS A 229 -11.85 -2.57 -28.53
CA LYS A 229 -12.07 -3.74 -29.40
C LYS A 229 -13.02 -4.77 -28.80
N ALA A 230 -12.98 -4.96 -27.48
CA ALA A 230 -13.87 -5.88 -26.79
C ALA A 230 -15.32 -5.32 -26.72
N VAL A 231 -15.46 -4.00 -26.55
CA VAL A 231 -16.75 -3.28 -26.56
C VAL A 231 -17.38 -3.28 -27.95
N ASP A 232 -16.64 -2.91 -29.00
CA ASP A 232 -17.12 -2.81 -30.39
C ASP A 232 -17.65 -4.15 -30.91
N LYS A 233 -17.00 -5.25 -30.49
CA LYS A 233 -17.41 -6.62 -30.84
C LYS A 233 -18.54 -7.18 -29.95
N ASP A 234 -19.23 -6.31 -29.22
CA ASP A 234 -20.48 -6.57 -28.49
C ASP A 234 -20.41 -7.82 -27.61
N ASN A 235 -19.31 -7.99 -26.87
CA ASN A 235 -19.05 -9.11 -25.95
C ASN A 235 -19.06 -10.52 -26.60
N LYS A 236 -19.17 -10.64 -27.93
CA LYS A 236 -19.24 -11.93 -28.65
C LYS A 236 -17.86 -12.51 -28.96
N ASN A 237 -16.86 -11.66 -29.17
CA ASN A 237 -15.51 -12.10 -29.51
C ASN A 237 -14.70 -12.47 -28.26
N GLN A 238 -14.62 -13.78 -27.98
CA GLN A 238 -13.94 -14.31 -26.81
C GLN A 238 -12.44 -13.97 -26.76
N ASN A 239 -11.76 -13.90 -27.90
CA ASN A 239 -10.32 -13.57 -27.94
C ASN A 239 -10.06 -12.09 -27.58
N ALA A 240 -10.93 -11.18 -28.03
CA ALA A 240 -10.82 -9.77 -27.66
C ALA A 240 -11.06 -9.56 -26.17
N ILE A 241 -12.09 -10.22 -25.62
CA ILE A 241 -12.37 -10.21 -24.18
C ILE A 241 -11.18 -10.77 -23.41
N LEU A 242 -10.68 -11.95 -23.78
CA LEU A 242 -9.54 -12.60 -23.11
C LEU A 242 -8.30 -11.71 -23.14
N SER A 243 -8.01 -11.07 -24.28
CA SER A 243 -6.89 -10.14 -24.41
C SER A 243 -7.01 -8.96 -23.45
N TYR A 244 -8.22 -8.40 -23.31
CA TYR A 244 -8.46 -7.32 -22.36
C TYR A 244 -8.42 -7.80 -20.91
N VAL A 245 -9.08 -8.90 -20.54
CA VAL A 245 -9.10 -9.31 -19.14
C VAL A 245 -7.82 -10.01 -18.68
N TYR A 246 -6.89 -10.25 -19.59
CA TYR A 246 -5.61 -10.87 -19.28
C TYR A 246 -4.84 -10.03 -18.25
N GLY A 247 -4.42 -10.67 -17.15
CA GLY A 247 -3.70 -10.01 -16.08
C GLY A 247 -4.57 -9.28 -15.04
N LEU A 248 -5.90 -9.20 -15.22
CA LEU A 248 -6.86 -8.66 -14.24
C LEU A 248 -7.16 -9.63 -13.09
N SER A 249 -6.14 -10.37 -12.65
CA SER A 249 -6.27 -11.44 -11.64
C SER A 249 -6.39 -10.88 -10.23
N PHE A 250 -7.31 -9.95 -10.02
CA PHE A 250 -7.73 -9.51 -8.70
C PHE A 250 -8.73 -10.54 -8.20
N GLY A 251 -8.56 -11.00 -6.96
CA GLY A 251 -9.55 -11.80 -6.26
C GLY A 251 -10.87 -11.03 -6.09
N PRO A 252 -11.73 -11.44 -5.14
CA PRO A 252 -12.93 -10.69 -4.83
C PRO A 252 -12.60 -9.21 -4.55
N THR A 253 -13.25 -8.28 -5.26
CA THR A 253 -12.91 -6.85 -5.23
C THR A 253 -14.15 -5.96 -5.35
N ALA A 254 -14.07 -4.77 -4.77
CA ALA A 254 -15.05 -3.71 -4.92
C ALA A 254 -14.45 -2.55 -5.73
N PHE A 255 -15.17 -2.13 -6.75
CA PHE A 255 -14.98 -0.87 -7.45
C PHE A 255 -15.86 0.19 -6.79
N ILE A 256 -15.28 1.35 -6.49
CA ILE A 256 -15.96 2.45 -5.82
C ILE A 256 -15.86 3.74 -6.62
N THR A 257 -16.90 4.56 -6.50
CA THR A 257 -16.89 5.96 -6.90
C THR A 257 -17.17 6.84 -5.70
N THR A 258 -16.65 8.06 -5.71
CA THR A 258 -16.74 8.99 -4.57
C THR A 258 -17.41 10.32 -4.95
N GLU A 259 -17.74 11.16 -3.95
CA GLU A 259 -18.48 12.42 -4.13
C GLU A 259 -17.87 13.37 -5.16
N GLU A 260 -16.55 13.57 -5.09
CA GLU A 260 -15.81 14.43 -6.01
C GLU A 260 -15.58 13.76 -7.36
N GLY A 261 -15.87 12.46 -7.50
CA GLY A 261 -15.71 11.70 -8.73
C GLY A 261 -14.44 10.85 -8.80
N TYR A 262 -13.77 10.59 -7.66
CA TYR A 262 -12.64 9.66 -7.66
C TYR A 262 -13.14 8.23 -7.94
N MET A 263 -12.30 7.45 -8.61
CA MET A 263 -12.52 6.02 -8.86
C MET A 263 -11.49 5.19 -8.12
N GLY A 264 -11.94 4.09 -7.52
CA GLY A 264 -11.11 3.22 -6.72
C GLY A 264 -11.42 1.74 -6.86
N ILE A 265 -10.44 0.90 -6.54
CA ILE A 265 -10.60 -0.55 -6.48
C ILE A 265 -9.85 -1.15 -5.29
N GLY A 266 -10.47 -2.11 -4.59
CA GLY A 266 -9.91 -2.67 -3.36
C GLY A 266 -10.66 -3.89 -2.81
N PRO A 267 -10.42 -4.29 -1.54
CA PRO A 267 -11.04 -5.44 -0.92
C PRO A 267 -12.56 -5.26 -0.74
N LEU A 268 -13.31 -6.36 -0.67
CA LEU A 268 -14.76 -6.29 -0.38
C LEU A 268 -15.05 -5.70 1.01
N GLY A 269 -16.32 -5.33 1.23
CA GLY A 269 -16.83 -4.88 2.53
C GLY A 269 -17.00 -3.37 2.67
N VAL A 270 -16.63 -2.59 1.65
CA VAL A 270 -16.95 -1.15 1.57
C VAL A 270 -18.44 -0.92 1.33
N GLU A 271 -18.94 0.17 1.89
CA GLU A 271 -20.33 0.63 1.77
C GLU A 271 -20.36 2.11 1.36
N GLU A 272 -21.49 2.54 0.80
CA GLU A 272 -21.76 3.96 0.58
C GLU A 272 -21.74 4.71 1.92
N GLY A 273 -21.10 5.88 1.93
CA GLY A 273 -20.88 6.67 3.14
C GLY A 273 -19.55 6.41 3.84
N ASP A 274 -18.80 5.37 3.48
CA ASP A 274 -17.43 5.17 3.95
C ASP A 274 -16.50 6.30 3.48
N TYR A 275 -15.49 6.66 4.27
CA TYR A 275 -14.54 7.72 3.95
C TYR A 275 -13.28 7.17 3.32
N VAL A 276 -12.78 7.84 2.28
CA VAL A 276 -11.43 7.63 1.76
C VAL A 276 -10.50 8.64 2.44
N CYS A 277 -9.47 8.12 3.10
CA CYS A 277 -8.50 8.91 3.84
C CYS A 277 -7.07 8.58 3.41
N VAL A 278 -6.19 9.56 3.45
CA VAL A 278 -4.74 9.34 3.41
C VAL A 278 -4.20 9.59 4.81
N LEU A 279 -3.73 8.52 5.47
CA LEU A 279 -3.17 8.58 6.81
C LEU A 279 -1.65 8.79 6.73
N LEU A 280 -1.08 9.59 7.62
CA LEU A 280 0.37 9.79 7.61
C LEU A 280 1.07 8.44 7.84
N GLY A 281 2.10 8.14 7.04
CA GLY A 281 2.81 6.86 7.08
C GLY A 281 2.12 5.67 6.40
N THR A 282 1.03 5.85 5.64
CA THR A 282 0.47 4.79 4.77
C THR A 282 1.00 4.84 3.35
N GLU A 283 1.15 3.67 2.71
CA GLU A 283 1.52 3.57 1.30
C GLU A 283 0.34 3.80 0.35
N LEU A 284 -0.89 3.56 0.81
CA LEU A 284 -2.12 3.59 0.03
C LEU A 284 -3.21 4.42 0.72
N PRO A 285 -4.18 4.97 -0.02
CA PRO A 285 -5.43 5.43 0.57
C PRO A 285 -6.13 4.32 1.36
N MET A 286 -6.67 4.69 2.51
CA MET A 286 -7.41 3.83 3.43
C MET A 286 -8.89 4.17 3.40
N VAL A 287 -9.75 3.17 3.30
CA VAL A 287 -11.19 3.33 3.45
C VAL A 287 -11.56 3.08 4.92
N LEU A 288 -12.24 4.05 5.52
CA LEU A 288 -12.64 4.06 6.93
C LEU A 288 -14.15 4.22 7.05
N ARG A 289 -14.80 3.34 7.81
CA ARG A 289 -16.24 3.41 8.09
C ARG A 289 -16.51 4.18 9.37
N PRO A 290 -17.30 5.27 9.34
CA PRO A 290 -17.67 5.98 10.56
C PRO A 290 -18.64 5.13 11.40
N THR A 291 -18.51 5.20 12.72
CA THR A 291 -19.48 4.63 13.67
C THR A 291 -20.35 5.74 14.28
N PRO A 292 -21.50 5.40 14.89
CA PRO A 292 -22.32 6.37 15.60
C PRO A 292 -21.59 7.09 16.76
N SER A 293 -20.52 6.50 17.32
CA SER A 293 -19.70 7.14 18.36
C SER A 293 -18.73 8.21 17.83
N GLY A 294 -18.57 8.31 16.51
CA GLY A 294 -17.57 9.17 15.87
C GLY A 294 -16.20 8.51 15.72
N ASP A 295 -16.07 7.23 16.08
CA ASP A 295 -14.88 6.41 15.82
C ASP A 295 -14.96 5.78 14.41
N PHE A 296 -13.91 5.06 14.01
CA PHE A 296 -13.79 4.52 12.67
C PHE A 296 -13.39 3.05 12.66
N LEU A 297 -14.01 2.27 11.77
CA LEU A 297 -13.56 0.93 11.42
C LEU A 297 -12.68 0.99 10.17
N VAL A 298 -11.59 0.23 10.15
CA VAL A 298 -10.75 0.06 8.96
C VAL A 298 -11.42 -0.92 8.01
N VAL A 299 -11.89 -0.41 6.86
CA VAL A 299 -12.48 -1.24 5.80
C VAL A 299 -11.40 -1.97 5.02
N GLY A 300 -10.37 -1.23 4.60
CA GLY A 300 -9.18 -1.75 3.93
C GLY A 300 -8.46 -0.69 3.10
N SER A 301 -7.33 -1.06 2.51
CA SER A 301 -6.56 -0.19 1.60
C SER A 301 -7.04 -0.33 0.15
N TYR A 302 -7.13 0.79 -0.55
CA TYR A 302 -7.64 0.84 -1.93
C TYR A 302 -6.63 1.50 -2.87
N PHE A 303 -6.61 1.05 -4.12
CA PHE A 303 -6.06 1.87 -5.20
C PHE A 303 -7.10 2.94 -5.55
N ILE A 304 -6.78 4.23 -5.40
CA ILE A 304 -7.66 5.33 -5.78
C ILE A 304 -6.95 6.22 -6.80
N HIS A 305 -7.41 6.24 -8.04
CA HIS A 305 -6.72 6.97 -9.10
C HIS A 305 -6.74 8.49 -8.81
N GLY A 306 -5.55 9.09 -8.69
CA GLY A 306 -5.37 10.50 -8.30
C GLY A 306 -5.11 10.75 -6.80
N LEU A 307 -4.95 9.70 -5.98
CA LEU A 307 -4.53 9.80 -4.57
C LEU A 307 -3.40 8.81 -4.20
N MET A 308 -2.68 8.28 -5.20
CA MET A 308 -1.67 7.22 -5.00
C MET A 308 -0.25 7.75 -4.76
N ASP A 309 -0.06 9.04 -4.99
CA ASP A 309 1.23 9.68 -5.22
C ASP A 309 1.36 11.00 -4.44
N GLY A 310 0.83 11.05 -3.20
CA GLY A 310 1.00 12.20 -2.31
C GLY A 310 0.06 13.37 -2.58
N GLU A 311 -0.86 13.26 -3.54
CA GLU A 311 -1.73 14.36 -3.98
C GLU A 311 -2.60 14.92 -2.85
N ALA A 312 -3.04 14.06 -1.92
CA ALA A 312 -3.82 14.45 -0.75
C ALA A 312 -3.08 15.43 0.19
N LEU A 313 -1.74 15.39 0.20
CA LEU A 313 -0.89 16.19 1.08
C LEU A 313 -0.13 17.29 0.34
N LEU A 314 0.16 17.09 -0.94
CA LEU A 314 1.04 17.94 -1.74
C LEU A 314 0.35 18.60 -2.93
N GLY A 315 -0.91 18.24 -3.21
CA GLY A 315 -1.62 18.68 -4.41
C GLY A 315 -1.21 17.88 -5.67
N PRO A 316 -1.82 18.19 -6.82
CA PRO A 316 -1.60 17.44 -8.06
C PRO A 316 -0.14 17.53 -8.53
N ILE A 317 0.32 16.48 -9.20
CA ILE A 317 1.63 16.49 -9.85
C ILE A 317 1.63 17.57 -10.94
N PRO A 318 2.64 18.48 -10.97
CA PRO A 318 2.67 19.51 -11.99
C PRO A 318 2.81 18.88 -13.38
N SER A 319 2.12 19.41 -14.39
CA SER A 319 1.90 18.76 -15.70
C SER A 319 3.16 18.37 -16.50
N LEU A 320 4.32 18.98 -16.20
CA LEU A 320 5.59 18.62 -16.81
C LEU A 320 6.21 17.35 -16.23
N TRP A 321 5.76 16.94 -15.04
CA TRP A 321 6.28 15.79 -14.31
C TRP A 321 5.35 14.59 -14.49
N LYS A 322 5.97 13.42 -14.62
CA LYS A 322 5.31 12.12 -14.52
C LYS A 322 6.00 11.28 -13.45
N ILE A 323 5.29 10.27 -12.99
CA ILE A 323 5.79 9.34 -11.97
C ILE A 323 6.17 8.03 -12.62
N GLU A 324 7.37 7.55 -12.29
CA GLU A 324 7.85 6.23 -12.67
C GLU A 324 8.28 5.45 -11.43
N LEU A 325 7.79 4.22 -11.31
CA LEU A 325 8.11 3.30 -10.23
C LEU A 325 9.12 2.27 -10.70
N TYR A 326 10.26 2.21 -10.00
CA TYR A 326 11.33 1.26 -10.28
C TYR A 326 11.48 0.28 -9.14
N ARG A 327 11.54 -1.01 -9.47
CA ARG A 327 11.78 -2.06 -8.49
C ARG A 327 13.16 -1.82 -7.85
N ARG A 328 13.23 -1.70 -6.53
CA ARG A 328 14.51 -1.55 -5.84
C ARG A 328 15.18 -2.92 -5.70
N LYS A 329 16.51 -2.93 -5.54
CA LYS A 329 17.28 -4.14 -5.22
C LYS A 329 16.91 -4.71 -3.85
N ASP A 330 16.50 -3.83 -2.93
CA ASP A 330 16.35 -4.09 -1.50
C ASP A 330 14.90 -4.21 -0.99
N SER A 331 13.86 -3.98 -1.81
CA SER A 331 12.41 -4.34 -1.68
C SER A 331 11.56 -3.29 -2.37
N GLY A 332 10.33 -3.65 -2.75
CA GLY A 332 9.35 -2.66 -3.15
C GLY A 332 9.78 -1.82 -4.36
N TYR A 333 9.31 -0.58 -4.40
CA TYR A 333 9.53 0.36 -5.49
C TYR A 333 10.07 1.69 -4.97
N SER A 334 10.87 2.37 -5.79
CA SER A 334 11.20 3.77 -5.60
C SER A 334 10.44 4.63 -6.59
N THR A 335 9.81 5.66 -6.05
CA THR A 335 9.13 6.73 -6.79
C THR A 335 10.17 7.66 -7.39
N HIS A 336 10.11 7.84 -8.70
CA HIS A 336 10.91 8.82 -9.41
C HIS A 336 9.99 9.81 -10.11
N PHE A 337 10.34 11.08 -10.01
CA PHE A 337 9.70 12.17 -10.72
C PHE A 337 10.52 12.45 -11.97
N VAL A 338 9.86 12.42 -13.13
CA VAL A 338 10.53 12.50 -14.43
C VAL A 338 9.88 13.57 -15.29
N LYS A 339 10.71 14.42 -15.91
CA LYS A 339 10.35 15.33 -17.01
C LYS A 339 11.38 15.16 -18.14
N PRO A 340 11.22 15.76 -19.34
CA PRO A 340 12.03 15.40 -20.51
C PRO A 340 13.56 15.37 -20.33
N ASN A 341 14.12 16.23 -19.46
CA ASN A 341 15.56 16.35 -19.25
C ASN A 341 16.00 16.09 -17.80
N GLU A 342 15.11 15.60 -16.93
CA GLU A 342 15.42 15.46 -15.50
C GLU A 342 14.66 14.28 -14.91
N LYS A 343 15.36 13.55 -14.04
CA LYS A 343 14.82 12.48 -13.23
C LYS A 343 15.38 12.59 -11.82
N THR A 344 14.51 12.71 -10.84
CA THR A 344 14.89 12.85 -9.42
C THR A 344 14.05 11.92 -8.53
N LEU A 345 14.56 11.63 -7.34
CA LEU A 345 13.81 10.99 -6.25
C LEU A 345 13.05 12.01 -5.40
N ASP A 346 13.46 13.28 -5.47
CA ASP A 346 12.90 14.37 -4.68
C ASP A 346 11.57 14.81 -5.28
N ASP A 347 10.55 14.95 -4.44
CA ASP A 347 9.24 15.37 -4.88
C ASP A 347 9.29 16.86 -5.29
N PRO A 348 8.98 17.21 -6.55
CA PRO A 348 9.08 18.58 -7.04
C PRO A 348 8.06 19.53 -6.40
N ARG A 349 7.09 19.00 -5.64
CA ARG A 349 6.10 19.79 -4.88
C ARG A 349 6.60 20.16 -3.48
N LEU A 350 7.66 19.51 -2.99
CA LEU A 350 8.21 19.80 -1.67
C LEU A 350 9.07 21.06 -1.73
N PRO A 351 8.92 21.98 -0.76
CA PRO A 351 9.81 23.11 -0.62
C PRO A 351 11.19 22.65 -0.09
N LEU A 352 12.16 23.55 -0.14
CA LEU A 352 13.48 23.32 0.47
C LEU A 352 13.35 23.04 1.98
N LEU A 353 14.27 22.22 2.48
CA LEU A 353 14.37 21.92 3.89
C LEU A 353 14.59 23.19 4.73
N PRO A 354 14.04 23.25 5.96
CA PRO A 354 14.42 24.26 6.93
C PRO A 354 15.92 24.17 7.24
N TYR A 355 16.55 25.29 7.63
CA TYR A 355 17.99 25.33 7.85
C TYR A 355 18.45 24.43 9.00
N GLU A 356 17.53 24.06 9.90
CA GLU A 356 17.77 23.15 11.01
C GLU A 356 17.90 21.70 10.57
N TRP A 357 17.46 21.34 9.36
CA TRP A 357 17.47 19.97 8.86
C TRP A 357 18.46 19.82 7.70
N ALA A 358 19.28 18.78 7.79
CA ALA A 358 20.21 18.40 6.73
C ALA A 358 19.99 16.95 6.32
N GLU A 359 20.15 16.67 5.03
CA GLU A 359 20.24 15.30 4.55
C GLU A 359 21.54 14.66 5.01
N VAL A 360 21.44 13.42 5.50
CA VAL A 360 22.60 12.65 5.98
C VAL A 360 22.77 11.38 5.17
N ASN A 361 24.03 11.00 4.92
CA ASN A 361 24.35 9.77 4.21
C ASN A 361 23.95 8.55 5.03
N ARG A 362 23.50 7.52 4.31
CA ARG A 362 22.97 6.28 4.85
C ARG A 362 24.00 5.50 5.66
N ASP A 363 23.57 4.92 6.77
CA ASP A 363 24.22 3.77 7.41
C ASP A 363 23.79 2.48 6.68
N ASP A 364 24.73 1.59 6.37
CA ASP A 364 24.54 0.36 5.59
C ASP A 364 24.41 -0.90 6.46
N GLY A 365 23.95 -0.71 7.71
CA GLY A 365 23.65 -1.79 8.64
C GLY A 365 22.82 -2.95 8.05
N PRO A 366 22.91 -4.16 8.63
CA PRO A 366 22.38 -5.40 8.04
C PRO A 366 20.86 -5.52 8.02
N TRP A 367 20.13 -4.52 8.54
CA TRP A 367 18.67 -4.49 8.60
C TRP A 367 18.14 -3.25 7.86
N PRO A 368 17.06 -3.36 7.07
CA PRO A 368 16.48 -2.21 6.37
C PRO A 368 15.77 -1.19 7.28
N ILE A 369 15.91 -1.30 8.61
CA ILE A 369 15.30 -0.41 9.61
C ILE A 369 16.24 0.76 9.88
N GLY A 370 15.70 1.99 9.90
CA GLY A 370 16.47 3.17 10.32
C GLY A 370 17.39 3.71 9.23
N LYS A 371 16.98 3.64 7.96
CA LYS A 371 17.61 4.44 6.89
C LYS A 371 17.23 5.90 7.12
N TYR A 372 17.89 6.56 8.07
CA TYR A 372 17.66 7.99 8.34
C TYR A 372 18.10 8.79 7.13
N TYR A 373 17.23 9.69 6.70
CA TYR A 373 17.51 10.59 5.59
C TYR A 373 17.86 11.98 6.10
N PHE A 374 17.39 12.35 7.29
CA PHE A 374 17.50 13.72 7.78
C PHE A 374 17.98 13.75 9.23
N GLN A 375 18.86 14.70 9.53
CA GLN A 375 19.30 15.04 10.88
C GLN A 375 19.03 16.51 11.17
N ASN A 376 18.47 16.77 12.34
CA ASN A 376 18.35 18.11 12.87
C ASN A 376 19.71 18.55 13.44
N ILE A 377 20.33 19.57 12.85
CA ILE A 377 21.67 20.01 13.22
C ILE A 377 21.72 20.74 14.57
N VAL A 378 20.56 21.14 15.11
CA VAL A 378 20.44 21.83 16.40
C VAL A 378 20.20 20.82 17.53
N THR A 379 19.24 19.91 17.36
CA THR A 379 18.85 18.94 18.40
C THR A 379 19.61 17.61 18.32
N GLY A 380 20.23 17.31 17.18
CA GLY A 380 20.83 16.01 16.87
C GLY A 380 19.81 14.92 16.52
N GLU A 381 18.51 15.22 16.54
CA GLU A 381 17.43 14.29 16.21
C GLU A 381 17.55 13.79 14.77
N THR A 382 17.24 12.51 14.53
CA THR A 382 17.28 11.88 13.20
C THR A 382 15.93 11.30 12.82
N MET A 383 15.55 11.39 11.54
CA MET A 383 14.33 10.75 11.02
C MET A 383 14.51 10.21 9.61
N ASP A 384 13.67 9.24 9.27
CA ASP A 384 13.57 8.61 7.94
C ASP A 384 12.37 9.14 7.13
N SER A 385 11.66 10.15 7.64
CA SER A 385 10.63 10.92 6.93
C SER A 385 11.13 12.29 6.55
N ASP A 386 10.57 12.86 5.49
CA ASP A 386 10.89 14.22 5.09
C ASP A 386 10.37 15.24 6.14
N PRO A 387 11.21 16.15 6.68
CA PRO A 387 10.80 17.18 7.62
C PRO A 387 9.67 18.09 7.12
N MET A 388 9.57 18.29 5.80
CA MET A 388 8.49 19.05 5.20
C MET A 388 7.16 18.29 5.20
N MET A 389 7.18 16.99 5.50
CA MET A 389 6.00 16.15 5.69
C MET A 389 5.59 16.01 7.16
N LEU A 390 6.25 16.71 8.09
CA LEU A 390 5.81 16.80 9.48
C LEU A 390 4.43 17.47 9.59
N PRO A 391 3.61 17.12 10.60
CA PRO A 391 2.29 17.71 10.78
C PRO A 391 2.28 19.24 10.79
N GLU A 392 3.23 19.85 11.49
CA GLU A 392 3.35 21.30 11.62
C GLU A 392 3.65 21.95 10.27
N ALA A 393 4.55 21.33 9.48
CA ALA A 393 4.90 21.79 8.14
C ALA A 393 3.71 21.64 7.15
N LEU A 394 2.97 20.54 7.24
CA LEU A 394 1.75 20.31 6.45
C LEU A 394 0.65 21.33 6.81
N MET A 395 0.39 21.55 8.10
CA MET A 395 -0.61 22.52 8.57
C MET A 395 -0.25 23.95 8.17
N LYS A 396 1.04 24.32 8.22
CA LYS A 396 1.54 25.63 7.75
C LYS A 396 1.29 25.83 6.25
N ARG A 397 1.26 24.75 5.46
CA ARG A 397 0.89 24.75 4.04
C ARG A 397 -0.63 24.70 3.79
N GLY A 398 -1.45 24.73 4.85
CA GLY A 398 -2.90 24.76 4.77
C GLY A 398 -3.56 23.37 4.71
N ILE A 399 -2.80 22.29 4.89
CA ILE A 399 -3.35 20.93 4.92
C ILE A 399 -4.13 20.72 6.22
N LYS A 400 -5.40 20.34 6.08
CA LYS A 400 -6.32 20.11 7.20
C LYS A 400 -6.15 18.69 7.73
N LEU A 401 -5.16 18.50 8.60
CA LEU A 401 -4.96 17.24 9.30
C LEU A 401 -6.05 17.01 10.35
N ARG A 402 -6.49 15.76 10.47
CA ARG A 402 -7.49 15.28 11.42
C ARG A 402 -6.99 14.02 12.10
N LYS A 403 -7.41 13.83 13.35
CA LYS A 403 -7.23 12.58 14.10
C LYS A 403 -8.42 11.66 13.82
N PHE A 404 -8.12 10.38 13.60
CA PHE A 404 -9.08 9.31 13.40
C PHE A 404 -8.87 8.26 14.49
N ARG A 405 -9.89 8.00 15.30
CA ARG A 405 -9.86 6.96 16.33
C ARG A 405 -10.30 5.65 15.70
N LEU A 406 -9.34 4.77 15.40
CA LEU A 406 -9.62 3.45 14.84
C LEU A 406 -9.97 2.48 15.98
N ILE A 407 -11.06 1.73 15.81
CA ILE A 407 -11.55 0.78 16.83
C ILE A 407 -11.66 -0.66 16.35
#